data_AF-A0A9N8ZYH3-F1
#
_entry.id   AF-A0A9N8ZYH3-F1
#
_cell.length_a   1.000
_cell.length_b   1.000
_cell.length_c   1.000
_cell.angle_alpha   90.00
_cell.angle_beta   90.00
_cell.angle_gamma   90.00
#
_symmetry.space_group_name_H-M   'P 1'
#
loop_
_entity.id
_entity.type
_entity.pdbx_description
1 polymer ?
#
loop_
_entity_poly.entity_id
_entity_poly.type
_entity_poly.pdbx_seq_one_letter_code
_entity_poly.pdbx_strand_id
1 'polypeptide(L)'
;MAKGDEPESSKKADKSSGLVLTDKSSGTTWSLPAPEKGLGNVPARPTAVVVLPRSSNTQSLTVLDNRTNKLYEVPIDNNTISAIKFKEITADPAPGSREEDESGKGLRIYDPAFQNTAVAQSKITYINGDTGVLRYRGYPIEQLAEKSTYLEVAYLLIYGELPSKDQFMNFSHEVMHHTFVHFNVTQLMRNFNYDAHPMGLFISGIAAMSTFHPDANPALAGSDLFIRDDKVRNKQIFRLLGKTPTLAAMAYRHRIGRSYNPPQNNLSYTENFLYMLDRLSEENYKPNPKLSKALDVLFILHADHELNCSTAAMRHIGSSLVDPYSAISGASAALYGPLHGGANEAVLRMLEEIGSADKVPGFLEEVKQRRRKLFGFGHRVYKNYDPRAKIIRNIAYEVFDVCGRESLIDVAVELEKAALEDEYFVKRKLYPNVDFYSGLIYKAMGFPTDMFPVLFAIPRVAGWLAHWKESLEDKESKIWRPRQVYVGESVRSYIPLEHREGKGKGDDVSKVSDIIFRF
;
A
#
# COMPACT_ATOMS: atom_id res chain seq x y z
N MET A 1 -30.03 -81.65 2.26
CA MET A 1 -28.61 -81.28 2.04
C MET A 1 -28.55 -79.77 1.91
N ALA A 2 -27.68 -79.15 2.72
CA ALA A 2 -27.09 -77.80 2.66
C ALA A 2 -27.94 -76.55 2.27
N LYS A 3 -27.90 -75.57 3.19
CA LYS A 3 -28.20 -74.14 3.04
C LYS A 3 -27.28 -73.46 2.02
N GLY A 4 -27.76 -72.35 1.44
CA GLY A 4 -26.94 -71.34 0.77
C GLY A 4 -27.52 -69.95 1.00
N ASP A 5 -27.01 -69.26 2.02
CA ASP A 5 -27.25 -67.84 2.32
C ASP A 5 -26.24 -66.96 1.53
N GLU A 6 -26.71 -65.78 1.09
CA GLU A 6 -25.92 -64.58 0.75
C GLU A 6 -25.02 -64.13 1.93
N PRO A 7 -23.94 -63.31 1.78
CA PRO A 7 -24.11 -61.90 1.39
C PRO A 7 -22.90 -61.06 0.87
N GLU A 8 -23.26 -59.84 0.46
CA GLU A 8 -22.63 -58.53 0.72
C GLU A 8 -21.40 -57.97 -0.06
N SER A 9 -21.63 -56.74 -0.50
CA SER A 9 -20.72 -55.79 -1.15
C SER A 9 -19.54 -55.36 -0.29
N SER A 10 -18.33 -55.47 -0.84
CA SER A 10 -17.09 -55.00 -0.22
C SER A 10 -16.92 -53.47 -0.34
N LYS A 11 -17.01 -52.78 0.79
CA LYS A 11 -16.52 -51.40 0.98
C LYS A 11 -15.00 -51.37 0.77
N LYS A 12 -14.51 -50.51 -0.12
CA LYS A 12 -13.09 -50.13 -0.18
C LYS A 12 -12.70 -49.47 1.14
N ALA A 13 -11.90 -50.17 1.94
CA ALA A 13 -11.30 -49.63 3.16
C ALA A 13 -10.17 -48.66 2.81
N ASP A 14 -10.26 -47.46 3.36
CA ASP A 14 -9.27 -46.40 3.30
C ASP A 14 -7.98 -46.84 4.01
N LYS A 15 -6.84 -46.75 3.32
CA LYS A 15 -5.53 -47.23 3.79
C LYS A 15 -4.60 -46.04 4.05
N SER A 16 -4.76 -45.37 5.19
CA SER A 16 -3.77 -44.41 5.69
C SER A 16 -3.50 -44.63 7.18
N SER A 17 -2.26 -45.00 7.53
CA SER A 17 -1.77 -45.11 8.91
C SER A 17 -1.42 -43.72 9.47
N GLY A 18 -2.42 -42.99 9.97
CA GLY A 18 -2.28 -41.62 10.47
C GLY A 18 -1.94 -41.51 11.97
N LEU A 19 -1.34 -40.38 12.35
CA LEU A 19 -1.16 -39.95 13.74
C LEU A 19 -2.51 -39.51 14.32
N VAL A 20 -2.85 -39.96 15.51
CA VAL A 20 -4.09 -39.57 16.19
C VAL A 20 -3.74 -38.63 17.34
N LEU A 21 -4.17 -37.38 17.25
CA LEU A 21 -4.04 -36.38 18.31
C LEU A 21 -5.28 -36.43 19.19
N THR A 22 -5.12 -36.64 20.49
CA THR A 22 -6.24 -36.58 21.44
C THR A 22 -5.96 -35.51 22.48
N ASP A 23 -6.88 -34.55 22.62
CA ASP A 23 -6.91 -33.65 23.76
C ASP A 23 -7.40 -34.43 24.98
N LYS A 24 -6.53 -34.60 25.98
CA LYS A 24 -6.84 -35.32 27.22
C LYS A 24 -7.97 -34.68 28.02
N SER A 25 -8.18 -33.37 27.90
CA SER A 25 -9.15 -32.60 28.70
C SER A 25 -10.55 -32.60 28.09
N SER A 26 -10.65 -32.40 26.78
CA SER A 26 -11.94 -32.41 26.07
C SER A 26 -12.33 -33.78 25.52
N GLY A 27 -11.39 -34.73 25.42
CA GLY A 27 -11.56 -36.02 24.74
C GLY A 27 -11.60 -35.92 23.22
N THR A 28 -11.51 -34.69 22.66
CA THR A 28 -11.57 -34.47 21.22
C THR A 28 -10.36 -35.11 20.55
N THR A 29 -10.61 -35.84 19.47
CA THR A 29 -9.58 -36.58 18.75
C THR A 29 -9.55 -36.16 17.28
N TRP A 30 -8.36 -35.86 16.76
CA TRP A 30 -8.12 -35.50 15.37
C TRP A 30 -7.21 -36.54 14.72
N SER A 31 -7.61 -37.05 13.56
CA SER A 31 -6.77 -37.93 12.76
C SER A 31 -5.98 -37.10 11.77
N LEU A 32 -4.65 -37.13 11.84
CA LEU A 32 -3.77 -36.49 10.87
C LEU A 32 -3.47 -37.47 9.73
N PRO A 33 -3.56 -37.03 8.46
CA PRO A 33 -3.16 -37.87 7.34
C PRO A 33 -1.67 -38.24 7.46
N ALA A 34 -1.35 -39.50 7.14
CA ALA A 34 0.02 -39.98 7.14
C ALA A 34 0.87 -39.20 6.11
N PRO A 35 2.15 -38.91 6.37
CA PRO A 35 3.04 -38.45 5.31
C PRO A 35 3.17 -39.54 4.23
N GLU A 36 2.92 -39.19 2.97
CA GLU A 36 3.00 -40.15 1.86
C GLU A 36 4.45 -40.61 1.64
N LYS A 37 4.77 -41.86 2.02
CA LYS A 37 5.22 -42.95 1.13
C LYS A 37 5.94 -44.10 1.88
N GLY A 38 5.65 -45.33 1.42
CA GLY A 38 6.66 -46.39 1.26
C GLY A 38 6.59 -47.61 2.17
N LEU A 39 5.97 -48.69 1.65
CA LEU A 39 6.19 -50.12 1.93
C LEU A 39 5.71 -50.73 3.28
N GLY A 40 4.86 -51.77 3.17
CA GLY A 40 4.76 -52.88 4.12
C GLY A 40 3.38 -53.10 4.79
N ASN A 41 2.77 -54.26 4.54
CA ASN A 41 1.54 -54.73 5.21
C ASN A 41 1.76 -54.93 6.71
N VAL A 42 1.11 -54.11 7.55
CA VAL A 42 1.00 -54.29 9.01
C VAL A 42 -0.47 -54.09 9.41
N PRO A 43 -1.07 -54.92 10.31
CA PRO A 43 -2.48 -54.84 10.65
C PRO A 43 -2.88 -53.53 11.35
N ALA A 44 -4.08 -53.05 11.02
CA ALA A 44 -4.66 -51.78 11.46
C ALA A 44 -4.88 -51.72 13.00
N ARG A 45 -4.01 -50.99 13.68
CA ARG A 45 -4.29 -50.30 14.96
C ARG A 45 -3.90 -48.83 14.78
N PRO A 46 -4.54 -47.88 15.48
CA PRO A 46 -4.06 -46.49 15.49
C PRO A 46 -2.60 -46.50 15.97
N THR A 47 -1.66 -46.25 15.06
CA THR A 47 -0.24 -46.22 15.37
C THR A 47 0.03 -44.89 16.07
N ALA A 48 0.13 -44.97 17.40
CA ALA A 48 0.38 -43.88 18.35
C ALA A 48 -0.75 -42.84 18.54
N VAL A 49 -1.29 -42.80 19.76
CA VAL A 49 -2.04 -41.64 20.27
C VAL A 49 -1.02 -40.65 20.82
N VAL A 50 -0.87 -39.51 20.16
CA VAL A 50 -0.09 -38.40 20.70
C VAL A 50 -1.03 -37.53 21.50
N VAL A 51 -0.87 -37.61 22.82
CA VAL A 51 -1.56 -36.70 23.73
C VAL A 51 -0.76 -35.42 23.81
N LEU A 52 -1.35 -34.34 23.32
CA LEU A 52 -0.76 -33.02 23.51
C LEU A 52 -1.11 -32.52 24.91
N PRO A 53 -0.10 -32.14 25.73
CA PRO A 53 -0.37 -31.42 26.97
C PRO A 53 -1.00 -30.07 26.58
N ARG A 54 -2.18 -29.77 27.10
CA ARG A 54 -2.73 -28.42 26.95
C ARG A 54 -1.86 -27.49 27.79
N SER A 55 -1.21 -26.53 27.13
CA SER A 55 -0.55 -25.44 27.83
C SER A 55 -1.55 -24.78 28.79
N SER A 56 -1.13 -24.50 30.03
CA SER A 56 -1.94 -23.70 30.95
C SER A 56 -2.15 -22.28 30.41
N ASN A 57 -1.32 -21.86 29.46
CA ASN A 57 -1.49 -20.61 28.73
C ASN A 57 -2.43 -20.80 27.52
N THR A 58 -3.65 -20.29 27.63
CA THR A 58 -4.65 -20.35 26.55
C THR A 58 -4.37 -19.36 25.41
N GLN A 59 -3.40 -18.47 25.54
CA GLN A 59 -2.95 -17.51 24.51
C GLN A 59 -1.67 -18.00 23.83
N SER A 60 -1.69 -19.21 23.29
CA SER A 60 -0.55 -19.80 22.57
C SER A 60 -1.00 -20.84 21.53
N LEU A 61 -0.13 -21.12 20.56
CA LEU A 61 -0.23 -22.22 19.61
C LEU A 61 0.75 -23.33 20.01
N THR A 62 0.23 -24.54 20.20
CA THR A 62 1.04 -25.76 20.29
C THR A 62 1.34 -26.27 18.87
N VAL A 63 2.61 -26.22 18.46
CA VAL A 63 3.08 -26.66 17.13
C VAL A 63 3.84 -27.98 17.28
N LEU A 64 3.34 -29.03 16.65
CA LEU A 64 4.04 -30.31 16.51
C LEU A 64 4.80 -30.35 15.18
N ASP A 65 6.13 -30.40 15.24
CA ASP A 65 6.95 -30.65 14.04
C ASP A 65 7.06 -32.16 13.80
N ASN A 66 6.26 -32.67 12.86
CA ASN A 66 6.23 -34.09 12.51
C ASN A 66 7.57 -34.65 12.00
N ARG A 67 8.49 -33.80 11.54
CA ARG A 67 9.83 -34.24 11.09
C ARG A 67 10.70 -34.68 12.27
N THR A 68 10.51 -34.06 13.44
CA THR A 68 11.33 -34.27 14.63
C THR A 68 10.54 -34.77 15.84
N ASN A 69 9.21 -34.82 15.75
CA ASN A 69 8.26 -35.07 16.84
C ASN A 69 8.42 -34.13 18.04
N LYS A 70 9.01 -32.95 17.84
CA LYS A 70 9.17 -31.93 18.88
C LYS A 70 7.94 -31.03 18.93
N LEU A 71 7.57 -30.66 20.16
CA LEU A 71 6.52 -29.68 20.43
C LEU A 71 7.13 -28.31 20.71
N TYR A 72 6.49 -27.29 20.16
CA TYR A 72 6.85 -25.89 20.36
C TYR A 72 5.60 -25.12 20.80
N GLU A 73 5.78 -24.18 21.72
CA GLU A 73 4.72 -23.27 22.14
C GLU A 73 5.02 -21.88 21.58
N VAL A 74 4.09 -21.35 20.76
CA VAL A 74 4.21 -20.03 20.14
C VAL A 74 3.17 -19.11 20.77
N PRO A 75 3.58 -18.11 21.57
CA PRO A 75 2.64 -17.17 22.17
C PRO A 75 1.85 -16.40 21.12
N ILE A 76 0.57 -16.17 21.42
CA ILE A 76 -0.29 -15.25 20.68
C ILE A 76 -0.33 -13.95 21.47
N ASP A 77 0.03 -12.85 20.82
CA ASP A 77 -0.08 -11.49 21.38
C ASP A 77 -0.73 -10.57 20.35
N ASN A 78 -1.71 -9.76 20.78
CA ASN A 78 -2.48 -8.87 19.90
C ASN A 78 -3.05 -9.57 18.64
N ASN A 79 -3.48 -10.84 18.78
CA ASN A 79 -3.91 -11.70 17.68
C ASN A 79 -2.84 -11.90 16.58
N THR A 80 -1.57 -11.84 16.96
CA THR A 80 -0.41 -12.09 16.09
C THR A 80 0.52 -13.11 16.73
N ILE A 81 1.40 -13.70 15.92
CA ILE A 81 2.45 -14.62 16.36
C ILE A 81 3.80 -14.12 15.86
N SER A 82 4.85 -14.29 16.65
CA SER A 82 6.21 -13.88 16.26
C SER A 82 6.78 -14.85 15.23
N ALA A 83 7.02 -14.38 14.00
CA ALA A 83 7.67 -15.17 12.94
C ALA A 83 9.10 -15.60 13.32
N ILE A 84 9.76 -14.89 14.24
CA ILE A 84 11.10 -15.26 14.72
C ILE A 84 11.07 -16.58 15.48
N LYS A 85 9.97 -16.90 16.18
CA LYS A 85 9.83 -18.16 16.92
C LYS A 85 9.87 -19.40 16.03
N PHE A 86 9.46 -19.28 14.78
CA PHE A 86 9.56 -20.39 13.81
C PHE A 86 11.01 -20.71 13.41
N LYS A 87 11.98 -19.82 13.66
CA LYS A 87 13.40 -20.15 13.46
C LYS A 87 13.93 -21.18 14.45
N GLU A 88 13.28 -21.33 15.60
CA GLU A 88 13.64 -22.35 16.61
C GLU A 88 13.23 -23.77 16.14
N ILE A 89 12.32 -23.85 15.16
CA ILE A 89 11.82 -25.10 14.58
C ILE A 89 12.77 -25.56 13.48
N THR A 90 13.67 -26.48 13.83
CA THR A 90 14.72 -27.04 12.96
C THR A 90 14.49 -28.53 12.74
N ALA A 91 14.91 -29.02 11.58
CA ALA A 91 14.94 -30.44 11.28
C ALA A 91 16.16 -30.77 10.43
N ASP A 92 16.61 -32.02 10.51
CA ASP A 92 17.64 -32.51 9.60
C ASP A 92 17.13 -32.47 8.15
N PRO A 93 18.01 -32.20 7.16
CA PRO A 93 17.61 -32.19 5.76
C PRO A 93 17.01 -33.54 5.34
N ALA A 94 15.81 -33.52 4.76
CA ALA A 94 15.15 -34.72 4.26
C ALA A 94 15.86 -35.25 2.98
N PRO A 95 15.78 -36.56 2.66
CA PRO A 95 16.30 -37.08 1.40
C PRO A 95 15.72 -36.32 0.20
N GLY A 96 16.60 -35.78 -0.67
CA GLY A 96 16.20 -34.97 -1.82
C GLY A 96 15.96 -33.48 -1.53
N SER A 97 16.12 -33.03 -0.28
CA SER A 97 16.16 -31.60 0.03
C SER A 97 17.41 -30.94 -0.53
N ARG A 98 17.30 -29.64 -0.78
CA ARG A 98 18.40 -28.84 -1.32
C ARG A 98 19.13 -28.11 -0.21
N GLU A 99 20.43 -27.86 -0.41
CA GLU A 99 21.20 -27.05 0.55
C GLU A 99 20.58 -25.64 0.72
N GLU A 100 20.03 -25.07 -0.35
CA GLU A 100 19.43 -23.73 -0.35
C GLU A 100 18.09 -23.65 0.40
N ASP A 101 17.49 -24.79 0.74
CA ASP A 101 16.31 -24.86 1.60
C ASP A 101 16.64 -24.51 3.06
N GLU A 102 17.92 -24.59 3.44
CA GLU A 102 18.45 -24.21 4.76
C GLU A 102 17.71 -24.91 5.93
N SER A 103 17.31 -26.18 5.79
CA SER A 103 16.44 -26.88 6.76
C SER A 103 16.98 -26.86 8.21
N GLY A 104 18.31 -26.86 8.38
CA GLY A 104 18.96 -26.77 9.69
C GLY A 104 19.03 -25.36 10.31
N LYS A 105 18.62 -24.30 9.59
CA LYS A 105 18.65 -22.89 10.08
C LYS A 105 17.29 -22.37 10.57
N GLY A 106 16.29 -23.24 10.64
CA GLY A 106 14.96 -22.93 11.13
C GLY A 106 13.95 -22.62 10.03
N LEU A 107 12.66 -22.71 10.35
CA LEU A 107 11.60 -22.41 9.38
C LEU A 107 11.56 -20.92 9.03
N ARG A 108 11.22 -20.66 7.76
CA ARG A 108 10.96 -19.33 7.20
C ARG A 108 9.49 -19.24 6.86
N ILE A 109 8.85 -18.12 7.18
CA ILE A 109 7.48 -17.85 6.74
C ILE A 109 7.53 -17.35 5.30
N TYR A 110 6.84 -18.03 4.39
CA TYR A 110 6.69 -17.62 3.00
C TYR A 110 5.32 -16.99 2.82
N ASP A 111 5.29 -15.66 2.81
CA ASP A 111 4.07 -14.86 2.61
C ASP A 111 4.29 -13.83 1.48
N PRO A 112 4.19 -14.25 0.21
CA PRO A 112 4.42 -13.36 -0.92
C PRO A 112 3.45 -12.17 -0.89
N ALA A 113 3.98 -10.96 -1.05
CA ALA A 113 3.24 -9.70 -1.00
C ALA A 113 2.54 -9.38 0.34
N PHE A 114 3.05 -9.96 1.45
CA PHE A 114 2.58 -9.69 2.82
C PHE A 114 1.05 -9.83 2.94
N GLN A 115 0.49 -10.95 2.45
CA GLN A 115 -0.96 -11.14 2.44
C GLN A 115 -1.53 -11.35 3.84
N ASN A 116 -0.73 -11.90 4.76
CA ASN A 116 -1.13 -12.18 6.13
C ASN A 116 0.00 -11.92 7.13
N THR A 117 0.82 -10.89 6.89
CA THR A 117 1.92 -10.51 7.76
C THR A 117 1.75 -9.07 8.24
N ALA A 118 1.59 -8.90 9.56
CA ALA A 118 1.74 -7.60 10.21
C ALA A 118 3.24 -7.32 10.42
N VAL A 119 3.79 -6.33 9.71
CA VAL A 119 5.23 -6.01 9.74
C VAL A 119 5.59 -4.85 10.68
N ALA A 120 4.59 -4.22 11.29
CA ALA A 120 4.78 -3.10 12.20
C ALA A 120 3.60 -2.98 13.17
N GLN A 121 3.90 -2.52 14.39
CA GLN A 121 2.89 -1.94 15.26
C GLN A 121 2.69 -0.47 14.88
N SER A 122 1.44 0.02 14.92
CA SER A 122 1.14 1.41 14.61
C SER A 122 -0.02 1.92 15.45
N LYS A 123 0.02 3.21 15.77
CA LYS A 123 -1.03 3.97 16.46
C LYS A 123 -1.63 5.05 15.55
N ILE A 124 -1.30 5.08 14.26
CA ILE A 124 -1.63 6.17 13.34
C ILE A 124 -3.05 6.02 12.80
N THR A 125 -3.29 4.93 12.08
CA THR A 125 -4.56 4.70 11.37
C THR A 125 -5.06 3.30 11.65
N TYR A 126 -6.37 3.20 11.86
CA TYR A 126 -7.06 1.91 11.98
C TYR A 126 -8.12 1.80 10.89
N ILE A 127 -8.18 0.61 10.29
CA ILE A 127 -9.17 0.26 9.27
C ILE A 127 -9.87 -1.02 9.70
N ASN A 128 -11.20 -0.99 9.75
CA ASN A 128 -12.00 -2.21 9.72
C ASN A 128 -12.68 -2.29 8.36
N GLY A 129 -12.16 -3.19 7.52
CA GLY A 129 -12.64 -3.38 6.17
C GLY A 129 -14.03 -4.01 6.07
N ASP A 130 -14.42 -4.84 7.04
CA ASP A 130 -15.70 -5.53 7.03
C ASP A 130 -16.86 -4.60 7.44
N THR A 131 -16.58 -3.63 8.32
CA THR A 131 -17.58 -2.66 8.80
C THR A 131 -17.43 -1.25 8.22
N GLY A 132 -16.49 -1.04 7.29
CA GLY A 132 -16.29 0.26 6.65
C GLY A 132 -15.81 1.35 7.61
N VAL A 133 -14.94 1.02 8.57
CA VAL A 133 -14.40 1.99 9.53
C VAL A 133 -13.02 2.47 9.07
N LEU A 134 -12.82 3.79 9.07
CA LEU A 134 -11.52 4.44 8.96
C LEU A 134 -11.35 5.42 10.12
N ARG A 135 -10.24 5.31 10.86
CA ARG A 135 -9.92 6.23 11.95
C ARG A 135 -8.49 6.71 11.86
N TYR A 136 -8.29 8.02 11.99
CA TYR A 136 -6.98 8.62 12.22
C TYR A 136 -6.85 8.97 13.69
N ARG A 137 -5.85 8.38 14.36
CA ARG A 137 -5.63 8.52 15.82
C ARG A 137 -6.91 8.30 16.65
N GLY A 138 -7.75 7.37 16.21
CA GLY A 138 -9.03 7.03 16.85
C GLY A 138 -10.24 7.87 16.40
N TYR A 139 -10.05 9.01 15.74
CA TYR A 139 -11.13 9.86 15.23
C TYR A 139 -11.70 9.31 13.92
N PRO A 140 -13.02 9.13 13.78
CA PRO A 140 -13.65 8.72 12.52
C PRO A 140 -13.36 9.71 11.40
N ILE A 141 -13.07 9.19 10.20
CA ILE A 141 -12.71 10.01 9.04
C ILE A 141 -13.80 11.04 8.69
N GLU A 142 -15.06 10.70 8.89
CA GLU A 142 -16.21 11.55 8.59
C GLU A 142 -16.21 12.82 9.45
N GLN A 143 -15.84 12.69 10.72
CA GLN A 143 -15.74 13.84 11.63
C GLN A 143 -14.60 14.77 11.23
N LEU A 144 -13.45 14.21 10.85
CA LEU A 144 -12.30 14.99 10.41
C LEU A 144 -12.58 15.71 9.09
N ALA A 145 -13.19 15.02 8.13
CA ALA A 145 -13.57 15.61 6.84
C ALA A 145 -14.57 16.77 7.00
N GLU A 146 -15.53 16.66 7.92
CA GLU A 146 -16.54 17.69 8.16
C GLU A 146 -15.99 18.89 8.96
N LYS A 147 -15.20 18.62 10.01
CA LYS A 147 -14.90 19.62 11.06
C LYS A 147 -13.47 20.14 11.06
N SER A 148 -12.54 19.46 10.38
CA SER A 148 -11.11 19.76 10.45
C SER A 148 -10.60 20.42 9.16
N THR A 149 -9.29 20.68 9.14
CA THR A 149 -8.52 21.11 7.96
C THR A 149 -7.39 20.12 7.70
N TYR A 150 -6.89 20.05 6.46
CA TYR A 150 -5.80 19.12 6.15
C TYR A 150 -4.56 19.33 7.04
N LEU A 151 -4.18 20.58 7.35
CA LEU A 151 -3.02 20.83 8.22
C LEU A 151 -3.26 20.39 9.67
N GLU A 152 -4.49 20.50 10.18
CA GLU A 152 -4.82 20.00 11.52
C GLU A 152 -4.75 18.46 11.56
N VAL A 153 -5.26 17.80 10.51
CA VAL A 153 -5.13 16.35 10.34
C VAL A 153 -3.68 15.92 10.16
N ALA A 154 -2.86 16.67 9.42
CA ALA A 154 -1.43 16.39 9.28
C ALA A 154 -0.71 16.47 10.63
N TYR A 155 -1.04 17.47 11.45
CA TYR A 155 -0.54 17.57 12.83
C TYR A 155 -0.96 16.35 13.65
N LEU A 156 -2.25 16.01 13.65
CA LEU A 156 -2.80 14.86 14.36
C LEU A 156 -2.07 13.56 13.97
N LEU A 157 -1.89 13.31 12.69
CA LEU A 157 -1.20 12.12 12.18
C LEU A 157 0.25 12.08 12.66
N ILE A 158 0.99 13.19 12.61
CA ILE A 158 2.43 13.21 12.90
C ILE A 158 2.72 13.22 14.41
N TYR A 159 1.93 13.95 15.19
CA TYR A 159 2.18 14.21 16.61
C TYR A 159 1.28 13.43 17.56
N GLY A 160 0.23 12.78 17.06
CA GLY A 160 -0.57 11.81 17.82
C GLY A 160 -1.88 12.36 18.40
N GLU A 161 -1.96 13.67 18.63
CA GLU A 161 -3.10 14.34 19.27
C GLU A 161 -3.54 15.56 18.45
N LEU A 162 -4.79 16.00 18.62
CA LEU A 162 -5.25 17.26 18.02
C LEU A 162 -4.51 18.44 18.67
N PRO A 163 -4.09 19.45 17.87
CA PRO A 163 -3.36 20.58 18.39
C PRO A 163 -4.26 21.51 19.21
N SER A 164 -3.70 22.16 20.23
CA SER A 164 -4.27 23.39 20.78
C SER A 164 -4.23 24.51 19.74
N LYS A 165 -4.99 25.60 19.94
CA LYS A 165 -4.99 26.75 19.03
C LYS A 165 -3.58 27.29 18.77
N ASP A 166 -2.76 27.44 19.80
CA ASP A 166 -1.40 27.97 19.67
C ASP A 166 -0.46 26.99 18.95
N GLN A 167 -0.60 25.69 19.24
CA GLN A 167 0.15 24.64 18.53
C GLN A 167 -0.22 24.63 17.04
N PHE A 168 -1.50 24.74 16.71
CA PHE A 168 -1.97 24.77 15.33
C PHE A 168 -1.49 26.01 14.59
N MET A 169 -1.59 27.19 15.21
CA MET A 169 -1.10 28.44 14.61
C MET A 169 0.41 28.37 14.34
N ASN A 170 1.19 27.86 15.30
CA ASN A 170 2.63 27.70 15.13
C ASN A 170 2.96 26.66 14.05
N PHE A 171 2.31 25.50 14.06
CA PHE A 171 2.52 24.45 13.06
C PHE A 171 2.18 24.93 11.65
N SER A 172 1.01 25.56 11.49
CA SER A 172 0.56 26.14 10.22
C SER A 172 1.54 27.20 9.73
N HIS A 173 1.98 28.10 10.62
CA HIS A 173 2.98 29.11 10.30
C HIS A 173 4.29 28.49 9.81
N GLU A 174 4.86 27.52 10.54
CA GLU A 174 6.09 26.84 10.17
C GLU A 174 6.00 26.12 8.83
N VAL A 175 4.89 25.42 8.57
CA VAL A 175 4.66 24.75 7.27
C VAL A 175 4.56 25.78 6.14
N MET A 176 3.77 26.84 6.33
CA MET A 176 3.54 27.85 5.29
C MET A 176 4.77 28.71 5.03
N HIS A 177 5.64 28.92 6.02
CA HIS A 177 6.94 29.59 5.84
C HIS A 177 7.97 28.76 5.08
N HIS A 178 7.79 27.44 5.00
CA HIS A 178 8.69 26.56 4.27
C HIS A 178 8.17 26.20 2.86
N THR A 179 7.30 27.00 2.25
CA THR A 179 6.71 26.73 0.93
C THR A 179 7.63 26.98 -0.27
N PHE A 180 8.56 27.94 -0.18
CA PHE A 180 9.49 28.26 -1.27
C PHE A 180 10.51 27.13 -1.53
N VAL A 181 10.74 26.78 -2.79
CA VAL A 181 11.85 25.89 -3.18
C VAL A 181 13.06 26.71 -3.62
N HIS A 182 14.26 26.14 -3.51
CA HIS A 182 15.46 26.80 -3.98
C HIS A 182 15.43 27.00 -5.50
N PHE A 183 15.98 28.10 -6.00
CA PHE A 183 15.96 28.45 -7.44
C PHE A 183 16.50 27.32 -8.34
N ASN A 184 17.56 26.63 -7.92
CA ASN A 184 18.12 25.48 -8.68
C ASN A 184 17.11 24.34 -8.84
N VAL A 185 16.20 24.12 -7.88
CA VAL A 185 15.10 23.14 -8.03
C VAL A 185 14.12 23.63 -9.08
N THR A 186 13.80 24.92 -9.10
CA THR A 186 12.98 25.52 -10.17
C THR A 186 13.64 25.34 -11.55
N GLN A 187 14.96 25.49 -11.65
CA GLN A 187 15.69 25.23 -12.91
C GLN A 187 15.63 23.77 -13.32
N LEU A 188 15.82 22.83 -12.38
CA LEU A 188 15.65 21.40 -12.64
C LEU A 188 14.25 21.11 -13.19
N MET A 189 13.21 21.63 -12.54
CA MET A 189 11.81 21.40 -12.95
C MET A 189 11.53 21.91 -14.37
N ARG A 190 12.16 23.01 -14.79
CA ARG A 190 12.00 23.59 -16.14
C ARG A 190 12.67 22.78 -17.24
N ASN A 191 13.66 21.97 -16.91
CA ASN A 191 14.47 21.24 -17.89
C ASN A 191 13.93 19.84 -18.22
N PHE A 192 12.83 19.40 -17.59
CA PHE A 192 12.13 18.21 -18.04
C PHE A 192 11.48 18.43 -19.40
N ASN A 193 11.34 17.36 -20.20
CA ASN A 193 10.59 17.42 -21.45
C ASN A 193 9.16 17.91 -21.21
N TYR A 194 8.57 18.59 -22.20
CA TYR A 194 7.25 19.20 -22.09
C TYR A 194 6.11 18.18 -21.86
N ASP A 195 6.31 16.93 -22.32
CA ASP A 195 5.38 15.80 -22.20
C ASP A 195 5.75 14.83 -21.07
N ALA A 196 6.74 15.18 -20.25
CA ALA A 196 7.12 14.36 -19.11
C ALA A 196 5.95 14.20 -18.13
N HIS A 197 5.70 12.96 -17.71
CA HIS A 197 4.60 12.64 -16.82
C HIS A 197 4.76 13.39 -15.48
N PRO A 198 3.72 14.07 -14.95
CA PRO A 198 3.82 14.90 -13.74
C PRO A 198 4.43 14.21 -12.51
N MET A 199 4.11 12.93 -12.27
CA MET A 199 4.76 12.14 -11.21
C MET A 199 6.27 12.02 -11.37
N GLY A 200 6.80 11.92 -12.59
CA GLY A 200 8.24 11.87 -12.82
C GLY A 200 8.93 13.17 -12.38
N LEU A 201 8.32 14.33 -12.68
CA LEU A 201 8.79 15.63 -12.21
C LEU A 201 8.66 15.74 -10.69
N PHE A 202 7.53 15.32 -10.12
CA PHE A 202 7.28 15.37 -8.68
C PHE A 202 8.29 14.54 -7.89
N ILE A 203 8.51 13.28 -8.28
CA ILE A 203 9.50 12.37 -7.67
C ILE A 203 10.91 12.97 -7.77
N SER A 204 11.29 13.44 -8.96
CA SER A 204 12.63 14.02 -9.19
C SER A 204 12.84 15.30 -8.37
N GLY A 205 11.82 16.16 -8.29
CA GLY A 205 11.83 17.38 -7.49
C GLY A 205 12.00 17.10 -6.01
N ILE A 206 11.27 16.13 -5.47
CA ILE A 206 11.41 15.70 -4.07
C ILE A 206 12.80 15.09 -3.83
N ALA A 207 13.27 14.19 -4.70
CA ALA A 207 14.59 13.59 -4.57
C ALA A 207 15.71 14.66 -4.57
N ALA A 208 15.62 15.64 -5.46
CA ALA A 208 16.59 16.73 -5.55
C ALA A 208 16.71 17.51 -4.24
N MET A 209 15.62 17.69 -3.48
CA MET A 209 15.62 18.39 -2.19
C MET A 209 16.59 17.78 -1.16
N SER A 210 16.89 16.47 -1.24
CA SER A 210 17.89 15.80 -0.39
C SER A 210 19.28 16.47 -0.46
N THR A 211 19.61 17.09 -1.60
CA THR A 211 20.91 17.72 -1.86
C THR A 211 21.03 19.16 -1.34
N PHE A 212 19.92 19.77 -0.92
CA PHE A 212 19.88 21.16 -0.44
C PHE A 212 19.99 21.28 1.08
N HIS A 213 20.06 20.15 1.78
CA HIS A 213 20.00 20.07 3.24
C HIS A 213 21.13 19.17 3.77
N PRO A 214 22.42 19.56 3.63
CA PRO A 214 23.53 18.75 4.13
C PRO A 214 23.50 18.59 5.65
N ASP A 215 22.89 19.54 6.38
CA ASP A 215 22.59 19.46 7.80
C ASP A 215 21.60 18.33 8.15
N ALA A 216 20.84 17.84 7.17
CA ALA A 216 19.87 16.77 7.29
C ALA A 216 20.26 15.51 6.48
N ASN A 217 21.53 15.36 6.11
CA ASN A 217 22.02 14.18 5.41
C ASN A 217 22.70 13.21 6.40
N PRO A 218 22.16 12.00 6.64
CA PRO A 218 22.72 11.03 7.58
C PRO A 218 24.16 10.60 7.27
N ALA A 219 24.57 10.58 5.99
CA ALA A 219 25.94 10.25 5.61
C ALA A 219 26.94 11.38 5.95
N LEU A 220 26.47 12.63 6.08
CA LEU A 220 27.30 13.80 6.39
C LEU A 220 27.21 14.23 7.86
N ALA A 221 26.04 14.06 8.48
CA ALA A 221 25.72 14.58 9.82
C ALA A 221 25.50 13.48 10.89
N GLY A 222 25.64 12.20 10.52
CA GLY A 222 25.56 11.04 11.40
C GLY A 222 24.32 10.17 11.16
N SER A 223 24.49 8.85 11.27
CA SER A 223 23.47 7.86 10.91
C SER A 223 22.23 7.87 11.80
N ASP A 224 22.33 8.37 13.02
CA ASP A 224 21.24 8.44 14.01
C ASP A 224 20.58 9.82 14.11
N LEU A 225 20.90 10.74 13.18
CA LEU A 225 20.52 12.15 13.20
C LEU A 225 19.04 12.40 13.57
N PHE A 226 18.12 11.74 12.88
CA PHE A 226 16.69 11.94 13.07
C PHE A 226 16.11 11.23 14.30
N ILE A 227 16.88 10.32 14.90
CA ILE A 227 16.52 9.66 16.17
C ILE A 227 16.93 10.55 17.34
N ARG A 228 18.14 11.13 17.28
CA ARG A 228 18.72 11.92 18.38
C ARG A 228 18.28 13.39 18.42
N ASP A 229 17.88 13.98 17.28
CA ASP A 229 17.55 15.40 17.18
C ASP A 229 16.15 15.64 16.59
N ASP A 230 15.19 15.84 17.50
CA ASP A 230 13.81 16.16 17.19
C ASP A 230 13.65 17.48 16.42
N LYS A 231 14.53 18.45 16.61
CA LYS A 231 14.46 19.75 15.91
C LYS A 231 14.82 19.57 14.44
N VAL A 232 15.87 18.80 14.15
CA VAL A 232 16.25 18.48 12.76
C VAL A 232 15.13 17.68 12.08
N ARG A 233 14.57 16.69 12.79
CA ARG A 233 13.43 15.89 12.31
C ARG A 233 12.21 16.76 11.99
N ASN A 234 11.75 17.58 12.93
CA ASN A 234 10.57 18.43 12.75
C ASN A 234 10.78 19.48 11.65
N LYS A 235 11.98 20.05 11.52
CA LYS A 235 12.30 20.98 10.44
C LYS A 235 12.15 20.33 9.05
N GLN A 236 12.54 19.06 8.90
CA GLN A 236 12.34 18.36 7.62
C GLN A 236 10.85 18.06 7.38
N ILE A 237 10.10 17.73 8.42
CA ILE A 237 8.63 17.56 8.33
C ILE A 237 7.98 18.85 7.80
N PHE A 238 8.29 20.01 8.38
CA PHE A 238 7.73 21.29 7.93
C PHE A 238 8.10 21.61 6.48
N ARG A 239 9.38 21.39 6.11
CA ARG A 239 9.86 21.56 4.73
C ARG A 239 9.13 20.67 3.74
N LEU A 240 8.96 19.39 4.06
CA LEU A 240 8.31 18.44 3.15
C LEU A 240 6.82 18.75 3.00
N LEU A 241 6.10 19.05 4.08
CA LEU A 241 4.71 19.50 3.99
C LEU A 241 4.55 20.80 3.22
N GLY A 242 5.43 21.78 3.43
CA GLY A 242 5.36 23.09 2.79
C GLY A 242 5.75 23.09 1.30
N LYS A 243 6.79 22.34 0.93
CA LYS A 243 7.32 22.33 -0.45
C LYS A 243 6.60 21.38 -1.39
N THR A 244 5.93 20.37 -0.85
CA THR A 244 5.22 19.36 -1.66
C THR A 244 4.17 20.00 -2.60
N PRO A 245 3.27 20.90 -2.15
CA PRO A 245 2.35 21.60 -3.04
C PRO A 245 3.05 22.46 -4.10
N THR A 246 4.17 23.10 -3.74
CA THR A 246 4.94 23.92 -4.68
C THR A 246 5.52 23.07 -5.80
N LEU A 247 6.12 21.92 -5.49
CA LEU A 247 6.64 20.99 -6.50
C LEU A 247 5.53 20.40 -7.36
N ALA A 248 4.38 20.08 -6.77
CA ALA A 248 3.21 19.61 -7.51
C ALA A 248 2.65 20.69 -8.46
N ALA A 249 2.58 21.94 -8.02
CA ALA A 249 2.13 23.05 -8.87
C ALA A 249 3.12 23.35 -10.00
N MET A 250 4.43 23.20 -9.75
CA MET A 250 5.46 23.26 -10.79
C MET A 250 5.26 22.15 -11.83
N ALA A 251 5.02 20.91 -11.39
CA ALA A 251 4.75 19.79 -12.30
C ALA A 251 3.49 20.03 -13.15
N TYR A 252 2.41 20.54 -12.56
CA TYR A 252 1.20 20.95 -13.28
C TYR A 252 1.50 22.02 -14.33
N ARG A 253 2.11 23.12 -13.93
CA ARG A 253 2.35 24.26 -14.83
C ARG A 253 3.34 23.93 -15.92
N HIS A 254 4.32 23.06 -15.64
CA HIS A 254 5.19 22.49 -16.67
C HIS A 254 4.38 21.72 -17.71
N ARG A 255 3.51 20.81 -17.26
CA ARG A 255 2.67 19.97 -18.12
C ARG A 255 1.75 20.77 -19.05
N ILE A 256 1.28 21.94 -18.60
CA ILE A 256 0.40 22.83 -19.38
C ILE A 256 1.12 24.04 -20.00
N GLY A 257 2.46 24.09 -19.96
CA GLY A 257 3.26 25.14 -20.60
C GLY A 257 3.14 26.53 -19.97
N ARG A 258 2.88 26.63 -18.66
CA ARG A 258 2.77 27.91 -17.92
C ARG A 258 4.00 28.15 -17.03
N SER A 259 4.38 29.42 -16.87
CA SER A 259 5.45 29.85 -15.94
C SER A 259 5.07 29.60 -14.49
N TYR A 260 5.97 29.15 -13.61
CA TYR A 260 5.61 28.83 -12.23
C TYR A 260 5.25 30.06 -11.38
N ASN A 261 4.18 29.94 -10.59
CA ASN A 261 3.81 30.95 -9.60
C ASN A 261 4.53 30.72 -8.27
N PRO A 262 5.01 31.77 -7.59
CA PRO A 262 5.50 31.63 -6.21
C PRO A 262 4.33 31.42 -5.23
N PRO A 263 4.55 30.70 -4.12
CA PRO A 263 3.56 30.56 -3.05
C PRO A 263 3.29 31.90 -2.34
N GLN A 264 2.12 32.00 -1.71
CA GLN A 264 1.63 33.14 -0.95
C GLN A 264 1.38 32.75 0.51
N ASN A 265 1.94 33.51 1.45
CA ASN A 265 1.86 33.19 2.89
C ASN A 265 0.54 33.63 3.55
N ASN A 266 -0.27 34.45 2.88
CA ASN A 266 -1.55 34.96 3.40
C ASN A 266 -2.76 34.09 3.00
N LEU A 267 -2.53 32.96 2.31
CA LEU A 267 -3.54 32.01 1.91
C LEU A 267 -3.46 30.76 2.79
N SER A 268 -4.57 30.05 2.96
CA SER A 268 -4.54 28.71 3.56
C SER A 268 -3.79 27.71 2.66
N TYR A 269 -3.54 26.49 3.16
CA TYR A 269 -2.75 25.49 2.46
C TYR A 269 -3.31 25.15 1.06
N THR A 270 -4.61 24.91 0.96
CA THR A 270 -5.26 24.57 -0.32
C THR A 270 -5.53 25.78 -1.19
N GLU A 271 -5.80 26.95 -0.61
CA GLU A 271 -5.89 28.21 -1.37
C GLU A 271 -4.54 28.54 -2.00
N ASN A 272 -3.45 28.41 -1.26
CA ASN A 272 -2.10 28.63 -1.77
C ASN A 272 -1.76 27.67 -2.92
N PHE A 273 -2.13 26.40 -2.80
CA PHE A 273 -1.93 25.44 -3.88
C PHE A 273 -2.75 25.83 -5.14
N LEU A 274 -4.05 26.12 -5.01
CA LEU A 274 -4.89 26.56 -6.13
C LEU A 274 -4.37 27.86 -6.77
N TYR A 275 -3.90 28.82 -5.96
CA TYR A 275 -3.25 30.04 -6.43
C TYR A 275 -2.03 29.72 -7.29
N MET A 276 -1.17 28.81 -6.83
CA MET A 276 0.03 28.43 -7.57
C MET A 276 -0.29 27.75 -8.89
N LEU A 277 -1.45 27.09 -9.04
CA LEU A 277 -1.88 26.46 -10.28
C LEU A 277 -2.42 27.47 -11.28
N ASP A 278 -3.32 28.35 -10.85
CA ASP A 278 -4.24 29.02 -11.77
C ASP A 278 -3.94 30.50 -12.03
N ARG A 279 -3.40 31.24 -11.05
CA ARG A 279 -3.13 32.68 -11.20
C ARG A 279 -2.31 32.96 -12.46
N LEU A 280 -2.74 33.93 -13.26
CA LEU A 280 -2.07 34.38 -14.47
C LEU A 280 -1.39 35.72 -14.20
N SER A 281 -2.08 36.81 -14.47
CA SER A 281 -1.57 38.18 -14.35
C SER A 281 -2.41 39.04 -13.41
N GLU A 282 -3.47 38.51 -12.84
CA GLU A 282 -4.36 39.25 -11.95
C GLU A 282 -3.60 39.69 -10.70
N GLU A 283 -3.86 40.92 -10.26
CA GLU A 283 -3.22 41.52 -9.08
C GLU A 283 -3.75 40.91 -7.78
N ASN A 284 -5.07 40.64 -7.72
CA ASN A 284 -5.76 40.18 -6.52
C ASN A 284 -6.46 38.83 -6.73
N TYR A 285 -5.84 37.92 -7.49
CA TYR A 285 -6.40 36.58 -7.68
C TYR A 285 -6.60 35.88 -6.33
N LYS A 286 -7.82 35.39 -6.09
CA LYS A 286 -8.13 34.49 -4.99
C LYS A 286 -8.85 33.26 -5.52
N PRO A 287 -8.44 32.04 -5.12
CA PRO A 287 -9.16 30.83 -5.46
C PRO A 287 -10.61 30.88 -4.97
N ASN A 288 -11.49 30.16 -5.66
CA ASN A 288 -12.87 30.01 -5.20
C ASN A 288 -12.89 29.25 -3.86
N PRO A 289 -13.53 29.79 -2.81
CA PRO A 289 -13.52 29.18 -1.47
C PRO A 289 -14.17 27.79 -1.44
N LYS A 290 -15.19 27.52 -2.28
CA LYS A 290 -15.80 26.18 -2.39
C LYS A 290 -14.81 25.16 -2.94
N LEU A 291 -14.06 25.52 -3.99
CA LEU A 291 -13.03 24.65 -4.57
C LEU A 291 -11.89 24.40 -3.59
N SER A 292 -11.49 25.42 -2.83
CA SER A 292 -10.47 25.27 -1.81
C SER A 292 -10.90 24.34 -0.68
N LYS A 293 -12.16 24.45 -0.22
CA LYS A 293 -12.72 23.56 0.80
C LYS A 293 -12.88 22.13 0.28
N ALA A 294 -13.38 21.96 -0.94
CA ALA A 294 -13.46 20.65 -1.59
C ALA A 294 -12.10 19.96 -1.65
N LEU A 295 -11.05 20.70 -2.05
CA LEU A 295 -9.70 20.17 -2.11
C LEU A 295 -9.12 19.84 -0.72
N ASP A 296 -9.43 20.66 0.30
CA ASP A 296 -9.00 20.43 1.68
C ASP A 296 -9.60 19.12 2.23
N VAL A 297 -10.87 18.86 1.96
CA VAL A 297 -11.50 17.60 2.34
C VAL A 297 -10.91 16.43 1.55
N LEU A 298 -10.71 16.57 0.23
CA LEU A 298 -10.05 15.52 -0.55
C LEU A 298 -8.65 15.20 -0.01
N PHE A 299 -7.90 16.21 0.44
CA PHE A 299 -6.60 16.01 1.07
C PHE A 299 -6.72 15.26 2.40
N ILE A 300 -7.70 15.59 3.25
CA ILE A 300 -7.96 14.83 4.48
C ILE A 300 -8.23 13.34 4.16
N LEU A 301 -9.08 13.05 3.17
CA LEU A 301 -9.48 11.68 2.82
C LEU A 301 -8.35 10.81 2.25
N HIS A 302 -7.27 11.44 1.79
CA HIS A 302 -6.10 10.78 1.24
C HIS A 302 -4.86 10.90 2.14
N ALA A 303 -4.96 11.59 3.28
CA ALA A 303 -3.81 11.92 4.14
C ALA A 303 -3.07 10.68 4.64
N ASP A 304 -3.79 9.64 5.05
CA ASP A 304 -3.21 8.35 5.40
C ASP A 304 -4.16 7.17 5.10
N HIS A 305 -3.61 5.96 4.97
CA HIS A 305 -4.41 4.76 4.76
C HIS A 305 -3.69 3.49 5.21
N GLU A 306 -3.16 3.51 6.43
CA GLU A 306 -2.43 2.38 7.03
C GLU A 306 -1.22 1.97 6.16
N LEU A 307 -0.68 0.76 6.33
CA LEU A 307 0.51 0.25 5.66
C LEU A 307 0.25 -0.26 4.23
N ASN A 308 -0.32 0.60 3.40
CA ASN A 308 -0.42 0.35 1.95
C ASN A 308 0.96 0.38 1.25
N CYS A 309 1.00 0.06 -0.06
CA CYS A 309 2.26 -0.10 -0.81
C CYS A 309 3.25 1.08 -0.67
N SER A 310 2.78 2.33 -0.77
CA SER A 310 3.65 3.51 -0.65
C SER A 310 4.08 3.80 0.80
N THR A 311 3.20 3.60 1.78
CA THR A 311 3.57 3.70 3.20
C THR A 311 4.57 2.60 3.61
N ALA A 312 4.39 1.37 3.11
CA ALA A 312 5.33 0.28 3.30
C ALA A 312 6.68 0.58 2.66
N ALA A 313 6.70 1.17 1.46
CA ALA A 313 7.93 1.64 0.82
C ALA A 313 8.62 2.75 1.62
N MET A 314 7.86 3.71 2.15
CA MET A 314 8.37 4.76 3.05
C MET A 314 9.09 4.14 4.26
N ARG A 315 8.45 3.19 4.95
CA ARG A 315 9.05 2.49 6.11
C ARG A 315 10.23 1.62 5.70
N HIS A 316 10.15 0.91 4.57
CA HIS A 316 11.25 0.06 4.09
C HIS A 316 12.51 0.90 3.80
N ILE A 317 12.37 1.97 3.02
CA ILE A 317 13.48 2.84 2.67
C ILE A 317 13.98 3.58 3.91
N GLY A 318 13.06 4.14 4.70
CA GLY A 318 13.36 4.83 5.96
C GLY A 318 14.05 3.95 7.01
N SER A 319 13.85 2.62 6.99
CA SER A 319 14.51 1.68 7.91
C SER A 319 16.04 1.61 7.72
N SER A 320 16.56 2.12 6.60
CA SER A 320 17.99 2.32 6.37
C SER A 320 18.55 3.60 7.00
N LEU A 321 17.68 4.39 7.66
CA LEU A 321 17.96 5.71 8.24
C LEU A 321 18.39 6.76 7.22
N VAL A 322 17.95 6.63 5.97
CA VAL A 322 18.15 7.64 4.91
C VAL A 322 17.34 8.93 5.21
N ASP A 323 17.70 10.03 4.55
CA ASP A 323 16.95 11.28 4.64
C ASP A 323 15.48 11.13 4.17
N PRO A 324 14.55 11.89 4.76
CA PRO A 324 13.13 11.74 4.47
C PRO A 324 12.75 12.17 3.03
N TYR A 325 13.59 12.95 2.33
CA TYR A 325 13.35 13.33 0.94
C TYR A 325 13.54 12.13 0.01
N SER A 326 14.64 11.39 0.18
CA SER A 326 14.90 10.13 -0.52
C SER A 326 13.82 9.09 -0.23
N ALA A 327 13.39 8.97 1.03
CA ALA A 327 12.33 8.03 1.42
C ALA A 327 10.96 8.40 0.80
N ILE A 328 10.57 9.67 0.82
CA ILE A 328 9.31 10.13 0.19
C ILE A 328 9.37 10.00 -1.33
N SER A 329 10.53 10.23 -1.95
CA SER A 329 10.71 9.98 -3.39
C SER A 329 10.41 8.51 -3.73
N GLY A 330 10.96 7.56 -2.97
CA GLY A 330 10.65 6.14 -3.15
C GLY A 330 9.19 5.77 -2.83
N ALA A 331 8.60 6.36 -1.79
CA ALA A 331 7.18 6.20 -1.48
C ALA A 331 6.28 6.75 -2.60
N SER A 332 6.66 7.87 -3.20
CA SER A 332 5.99 8.50 -4.34
C SER A 332 6.11 7.64 -5.60
N ALA A 333 7.26 7.00 -5.82
CA ALA A 333 7.44 6.02 -6.90
C ALA A 333 6.56 4.78 -6.71
N ALA A 334 6.44 4.28 -5.47
CA ALA A 334 5.52 3.20 -5.13
C ALA A 334 4.04 3.60 -5.30
N LEU A 335 3.70 4.87 -5.04
CA LEU A 335 2.37 5.43 -5.33
C LEU A 335 2.11 5.55 -6.83
N TYR A 336 3.10 5.96 -7.62
CA TYR A 336 2.95 6.20 -9.06
C TYR A 336 2.53 4.93 -9.83
N GLY A 337 2.88 3.74 -9.33
CA GLY A 337 2.49 2.47 -9.95
C GLY A 337 0.98 2.38 -10.27
N PRO A 338 0.57 1.93 -11.47
CA PRO A 338 -0.84 1.82 -11.87
C PRO A 338 -1.71 0.91 -11.00
N LEU A 339 -1.09 0.00 -10.24
CA LEU A 339 -1.78 -0.90 -9.30
C LEU A 339 -1.94 -0.30 -7.89
N HIS A 340 -1.52 0.96 -7.69
CA HIS A 340 -1.69 1.71 -6.46
C HIS A 340 -2.30 3.09 -6.75
N GLY A 341 -1.54 4.19 -6.65
CA GLY A 341 -2.06 5.54 -6.79
C GLY A 341 -2.37 5.99 -8.22
N GLY A 342 -1.99 5.21 -9.24
CA GLY A 342 -2.46 5.41 -10.62
C GLY A 342 -3.89 4.93 -10.90
N ALA A 343 -4.57 4.37 -9.89
CA ALA A 343 -5.93 3.84 -10.04
C ALA A 343 -6.96 4.94 -10.39
N ASN A 344 -6.82 6.14 -9.83
CA ASN A 344 -7.71 7.27 -10.11
C ASN A 344 -7.64 7.73 -11.58
N GLU A 345 -6.44 7.75 -12.16
CA GLU A 345 -6.23 7.99 -13.58
C GLU A 345 -6.87 6.87 -14.43
N ALA A 346 -6.66 5.61 -14.01
CA ALA A 346 -7.23 4.46 -14.70
C ALA A 346 -8.76 4.41 -14.65
N VAL A 347 -9.40 4.88 -13.57
CA VAL A 347 -10.86 5.04 -13.48
C VAL A 347 -11.36 5.99 -14.57
N LEU A 348 -10.73 7.15 -14.74
CA LEU A 348 -11.20 8.12 -15.73
C LEU A 348 -11.02 7.60 -17.16
N ARG A 349 -9.88 6.98 -17.46
CA ARG A 349 -9.64 6.33 -18.76
C ARG A 349 -10.67 5.22 -19.03
N MET A 350 -11.01 4.45 -18.01
CA MET A 350 -12.04 3.42 -18.08
C MET A 350 -13.42 4.02 -18.37
N LEU A 351 -13.83 5.09 -17.66
CA LEU A 351 -15.10 5.77 -17.89
C LEU A 351 -15.17 6.39 -19.30
N GLU A 352 -14.05 6.95 -19.78
CA GLU A 352 -13.92 7.46 -21.16
C GLU A 352 -14.02 6.35 -22.21
N GLU A 353 -13.40 5.18 -21.98
CA GLU A 353 -13.49 4.01 -22.86
C GLU A 353 -14.92 3.47 -22.94
N ILE A 354 -15.65 3.45 -21.81
CA ILE A 354 -17.07 3.08 -21.78
C ILE A 354 -17.89 4.09 -22.59
N GLY A 355 -17.62 5.38 -22.41
CA GLY A 355 -18.19 6.48 -23.19
C GLY A 355 -19.62 6.87 -22.81
N SER A 356 -20.55 5.92 -22.68
CA SER A 356 -21.96 6.20 -22.36
C SER A 356 -22.59 5.14 -21.44
N ALA A 357 -23.60 5.54 -20.67
CA ALA A 357 -24.22 4.70 -19.63
C ALA A 357 -24.82 3.39 -20.19
N ASP A 358 -25.37 3.42 -21.41
CA ASP A 358 -25.93 2.23 -22.08
C ASP A 358 -24.89 1.14 -22.41
N LYS A 359 -23.59 1.49 -22.43
CA LYS A 359 -22.49 0.55 -22.69
C LYS A 359 -21.96 -0.13 -21.43
N VAL A 360 -22.38 0.31 -20.24
CA VAL A 360 -21.96 -0.25 -18.95
C VAL A 360 -22.18 -1.77 -18.85
N PRO A 361 -23.35 -2.34 -19.23
CA PRO A 361 -23.56 -3.79 -19.14
C PRO A 361 -22.54 -4.58 -19.95
N GLY A 362 -22.22 -4.13 -21.18
CA GLY A 362 -21.23 -4.77 -22.03
C GLY A 362 -19.83 -4.76 -21.41
N PHE A 363 -19.43 -3.62 -20.84
CA PHE A 363 -18.14 -3.51 -20.14
C PHE A 363 -18.04 -4.45 -18.93
N LEU A 364 -19.10 -4.56 -18.12
CA LEU A 364 -19.11 -5.45 -16.97
C LEU A 364 -19.00 -6.93 -17.38
N GLU A 365 -19.59 -7.35 -18.50
CA GLU A 365 -19.38 -8.69 -19.07
C GLU A 365 -17.91 -8.95 -19.41
N GLU A 366 -17.20 -7.98 -20.00
CA GLU A 366 -15.77 -8.12 -20.30
C GLU A 366 -14.91 -8.25 -19.04
N VAL A 367 -15.27 -7.53 -17.97
CA VAL A 367 -14.63 -7.66 -16.66
C VAL A 367 -14.86 -9.06 -16.08
N LYS A 368 -16.08 -9.60 -16.16
CA LYS A 368 -16.40 -10.97 -15.72
C LYS A 368 -15.58 -12.02 -16.47
N GLN A 369 -15.29 -11.77 -17.74
CA GLN A 369 -14.45 -12.61 -18.60
C GLN A 369 -12.95 -12.36 -18.43
N ARG A 370 -12.53 -11.49 -17.51
CA ARG A 370 -11.13 -11.11 -17.24
C ARG A 370 -10.41 -10.50 -18.45
N ARG A 371 -11.16 -9.92 -19.40
CA ARG A 371 -10.60 -9.18 -20.55
C ARG A 371 -10.27 -7.72 -20.20
N ARG A 372 -10.92 -7.19 -19.16
CA ARG A 372 -10.72 -5.86 -18.60
C ARG A 372 -10.69 -5.91 -17.07
N LYS A 373 -10.16 -4.86 -16.44
CA LYS A 373 -10.22 -4.64 -14.98
C LYS A 373 -11.25 -3.54 -14.70
N LEU A 374 -12.00 -3.71 -13.61
CA LEU A 374 -12.89 -2.67 -13.08
C LEU A 374 -12.09 -1.81 -12.09
N PHE A 375 -11.52 -0.71 -12.58
CA PHE A 375 -10.77 0.24 -11.75
C PHE A 375 -11.71 1.01 -10.82
N GLY A 376 -11.23 1.41 -9.64
CA GLY A 376 -12.05 2.11 -8.64
C GLY A 376 -13.00 1.21 -7.83
N PHE A 377 -12.96 -0.10 -8.05
CA PHE A 377 -13.74 -1.08 -7.28
C PHE A 377 -12.88 -2.09 -6.56
N GLY A 378 -13.34 -2.47 -5.36
CA GLY A 378 -12.63 -3.39 -4.49
C GLY A 378 -11.48 -2.72 -3.73
N HIS A 379 -11.10 -3.34 -2.64
CA HIS A 379 -10.04 -2.84 -1.77
C HIS A 379 -9.40 -4.02 -1.02
N ARG A 380 -8.08 -3.96 -0.76
CA ARG A 380 -7.38 -5.04 -0.02
C ARG A 380 -7.95 -5.24 1.38
N VAL A 381 -8.27 -4.13 2.03
CA VAL A 381 -8.89 -4.07 3.37
C VAL A 381 -10.42 -4.00 3.31
N TYR A 382 -11.04 -2.97 2.71
CA TYR A 382 -12.50 -2.87 2.62
C TYR A 382 -13.16 -4.01 1.83
N LYS A 383 -14.07 -4.68 2.52
CA LYS A 383 -14.97 -5.73 2.03
C LYS A 383 -16.42 -5.25 2.07
N ASN A 384 -16.64 -3.97 2.35
CA ASN A 384 -17.93 -3.30 2.47
C ASN A 384 -17.77 -1.86 1.96
N TYR A 385 -18.86 -1.08 1.92
CA TYR A 385 -18.84 0.28 1.37
C TYR A 385 -17.81 1.19 2.06
N ASP A 386 -17.00 1.92 1.28
CA ASP A 386 -16.00 2.86 1.80
C ASP A 386 -16.69 4.10 2.39
N PRO A 387 -16.50 4.43 3.68
CA PRO A 387 -17.16 5.57 4.31
C PRO A 387 -16.83 6.90 3.63
N ARG A 388 -15.68 7.00 2.96
CA ARG A 388 -15.23 8.19 2.24
C ARG A 388 -16.01 8.43 0.96
N ALA A 389 -16.51 7.36 0.32
CA ALA A 389 -17.22 7.48 -0.97
C ALA A 389 -18.48 8.35 -0.85
N LYS A 390 -19.22 8.25 0.27
CA LYS A 390 -20.39 9.09 0.54
C LYS A 390 -20.03 10.58 0.65
N ILE A 391 -18.92 10.89 1.31
CA ILE A 391 -18.44 12.27 1.49
C ILE A 391 -18.01 12.85 0.14
N ILE A 392 -17.21 12.08 -0.61
CA ILE A 392 -16.70 12.51 -1.92
C ILE A 392 -17.84 12.77 -2.90
N ARG A 393 -18.90 11.95 -2.89
CA ARG A 393 -20.05 12.16 -3.76
C ARG A 393 -20.69 13.53 -3.54
N ASN A 394 -20.88 13.96 -2.29
CA ASN A 394 -21.45 15.28 -2.00
C ASN A 394 -20.53 16.41 -2.49
N ILE A 395 -19.22 16.28 -2.23
CA ILE A 395 -18.21 17.24 -2.70
C ILE A 395 -18.21 17.35 -4.23
N ALA A 396 -18.43 16.25 -4.94
CA ALA A 396 -18.49 16.27 -6.40
C ALA A 396 -19.59 17.19 -6.93
N TYR A 397 -20.79 17.11 -6.35
CA TYR A 397 -21.88 18.02 -6.73
C TYR A 397 -21.58 19.47 -6.37
N GLU A 398 -20.97 19.74 -5.21
CA GLU A 398 -20.56 21.10 -4.83
C GLU A 398 -19.53 21.70 -5.82
N VAL A 399 -18.63 20.87 -6.35
CA VAL A 399 -17.67 21.29 -7.38
C VAL A 399 -18.35 21.49 -8.73
N PHE A 400 -19.28 20.62 -9.12
CA PHE A 400 -20.04 20.76 -10.36
C PHE A 400 -20.88 22.05 -10.40
N ASP A 401 -21.40 22.50 -9.25
CA ASP A 401 -22.10 23.78 -9.15
C ASP A 401 -21.21 24.99 -9.48
N VAL A 402 -19.89 24.85 -9.33
CA VAL A 402 -18.91 25.93 -9.58
C VAL A 402 -18.27 25.79 -10.96
N CYS A 403 -17.84 24.58 -11.32
CA CYS A 403 -17.03 24.32 -12.52
C CYS A 403 -17.87 23.85 -13.72
N GLY A 404 -19.13 23.49 -13.51
CA GLY A 404 -19.94 22.76 -14.48
C GLY A 404 -19.88 21.24 -14.25
N ARG A 405 -20.94 20.54 -14.70
CA ARG A 405 -21.09 19.10 -14.54
C ARG A 405 -20.17 18.33 -15.48
N GLU A 406 -19.40 17.38 -14.93
CA GLU A 406 -18.62 16.44 -15.71
C GLU A 406 -19.53 15.38 -16.36
N SER A 407 -19.49 15.27 -17.68
CA SER A 407 -20.29 14.34 -18.49
C SER A 407 -20.16 12.86 -18.08
N LEU A 408 -18.98 12.45 -17.62
CA LEU A 408 -18.72 11.07 -17.20
C LEU A 408 -19.41 10.66 -15.90
N ILE A 409 -20.02 11.61 -15.16
CA ILE A 409 -20.74 11.28 -13.92
C ILE A 409 -21.90 10.29 -14.18
N ASP A 410 -22.56 10.39 -15.34
CA ASP A 410 -23.70 9.53 -15.66
C ASP A 410 -23.24 8.09 -15.91
N VAL A 411 -22.10 7.93 -16.59
CA VAL A 411 -21.44 6.63 -16.79
C VAL A 411 -21.01 6.05 -15.44
N ALA A 412 -20.42 6.86 -14.56
CA ALA A 412 -19.95 6.42 -13.25
C ALA A 412 -21.09 5.98 -12.33
N VAL A 413 -22.20 6.73 -12.30
CA VAL A 413 -23.38 6.39 -11.50
C VAL A 413 -24.04 5.10 -11.99
N GLU A 414 -24.19 4.93 -13.31
CA GLU A 414 -24.73 3.69 -13.87
C GLU A 414 -23.79 2.51 -13.64
N LEU A 415 -22.48 2.71 -13.76
CA LEU A 415 -21.46 1.69 -13.48
C LEU A 415 -21.47 1.25 -12.01
N GLU A 416 -21.56 2.19 -11.07
CA GLU A 416 -21.75 1.88 -9.63
C GLU A 416 -23.01 1.06 -9.42
N LYS A 417 -24.15 1.55 -9.93
CA LYS A 417 -25.43 0.88 -9.74
C LYS A 417 -25.41 -0.54 -10.31
N ALA A 418 -25.02 -0.72 -11.56
CA ALA A 418 -25.01 -2.01 -12.24
C ALA A 418 -24.03 -3.00 -11.58
N ALA A 419 -22.86 -2.53 -11.13
CA ALA A 419 -21.90 -3.37 -10.41
C ALA A 419 -22.41 -3.79 -9.02
N LEU A 420 -23.13 -2.92 -8.31
CA LEU A 420 -23.70 -3.24 -6.99
C LEU A 420 -24.93 -4.16 -7.07
N GLU A 421 -25.61 -4.22 -8.21
CA GLU A 421 -26.77 -5.08 -8.47
C GLU A 421 -26.37 -6.46 -9.07
N ASP A 422 -25.17 -6.59 -9.65
CA ASP A 422 -24.70 -7.85 -10.27
C ASP A 422 -24.04 -8.80 -9.24
N GLU A 423 -24.57 -10.03 -9.17
CA GLU A 423 -24.17 -11.08 -8.23
C GLU A 423 -22.67 -11.42 -8.28
N TYR A 424 -22.02 -11.31 -9.45
CA TYR A 424 -20.59 -11.57 -9.61
C TYR A 424 -19.74 -10.64 -8.75
N PHE A 425 -20.07 -9.35 -8.75
CA PHE A 425 -19.32 -8.29 -8.07
C PHE A 425 -19.65 -8.27 -6.58
N VAL A 426 -20.93 -8.45 -6.22
CA VAL A 426 -21.38 -8.56 -4.83
C VAL A 426 -20.72 -9.74 -4.12
N LYS A 427 -20.69 -10.94 -4.72
CA LYS A 427 -20.01 -12.12 -4.13
C LYS A 427 -18.51 -11.90 -3.92
N ARG A 428 -17.88 -11.04 -4.74
CA ARG A 428 -16.46 -10.68 -4.65
C ARG A 428 -16.21 -9.44 -3.78
N LYS A 429 -17.26 -8.84 -3.22
CA LYS A 429 -17.20 -7.65 -2.37
C LYS A 429 -16.50 -6.48 -3.07
N LEU A 430 -16.79 -6.29 -4.36
CA LEU A 430 -16.24 -5.22 -5.18
C LEU A 430 -17.13 -3.98 -5.05
N TYR A 431 -16.79 -3.11 -4.09
CA TYR A 431 -17.47 -1.83 -3.86
C TYR A 431 -16.62 -0.65 -4.37
N PRO A 432 -17.24 0.48 -4.75
CA PRO A 432 -16.50 1.70 -5.09
C PRO A 432 -15.58 2.13 -3.94
N ASN A 433 -14.38 2.55 -4.29
CA ASN A 433 -13.41 3.12 -3.36
C ASN A 433 -13.24 4.63 -3.58
N VAL A 434 -12.40 5.27 -2.77
CA VAL A 434 -12.09 6.70 -2.82
C VAL A 434 -11.67 7.22 -4.20
N ASP A 435 -11.02 6.37 -5.02
CA ASP A 435 -10.49 6.73 -6.33
C ASP A 435 -11.60 6.88 -7.38
N PHE A 436 -12.75 6.23 -7.17
CA PHE A 436 -13.83 6.17 -8.15
C PHE A 436 -14.45 7.55 -8.44
N TYR A 437 -14.72 8.32 -7.38
CA TYR A 437 -15.35 9.63 -7.50
C TYR A 437 -14.34 10.79 -7.48
N SER A 438 -13.17 10.63 -6.85
CA SER A 438 -12.18 11.72 -6.74
C SER A 438 -11.66 12.19 -8.11
N GLY A 439 -11.46 11.26 -9.06
CA GLY A 439 -11.04 11.61 -10.41
C GLY A 439 -12.04 12.49 -11.16
N LEU A 440 -13.36 12.28 -10.96
CA LEU A 440 -14.40 13.11 -11.59
C LEU A 440 -14.38 14.54 -11.06
N ILE A 441 -14.08 14.69 -9.76
CA ILE A 441 -13.92 16.01 -9.13
C ILE A 441 -12.72 16.73 -9.73
N TYR A 442 -11.56 16.06 -9.78
CA TYR A 442 -10.36 16.67 -10.35
C TYR A 442 -10.53 17.02 -11.83
N LYS A 443 -11.21 16.17 -12.60
CA LYS A 443 -11.51 16.47 -14.00
C LYS A 443 -12.40 17.70 -14.16
N ALA A 444 -13.47 17.81 -13.35
CA ALA A 444 -14.32 19.01 -13.35
C ALA A 444 -13.57 20.28 -12.95
N MET A 445 -12.59 20.18 -12.04
CA MET A 445 -11.69 21.29 -11.68
C MET A 445 -10.68 21.63 -12.79
N GLY A 446 -10.66 20.90 -13.91
CA GLY A 446 -9.79 21.17 -15.05
C GLY A 446 -8.40 20.52 -14.96
N PHE A 447 -8.16 19.61 -14.02
CA PHE A 447 -6.88 18.91 -13.94
C PHE A 447 -6.73 17.89 -15.08
N PRO A 448 -5.58 17.87 -15.78
CA PRO A 448 -5.20 16.75 -16.64
C PRO A 448 -5.19 15.42 -15.87
N THR A 449 -5.63 14.33 -16.49
CA THR A 449 -5.76 13.03 -15.81
C THR A 449 -4.42 12.50 -15.28
N ASP A 450 -3.33 12.79 -16.00
CA ASP A 450 -1.95 12.43 -15.60
C ASP A 450 -1.43 13.18 -14.36
N MET A 451 -2.17 14.18 -13.86
CA MET A 451 -1.90 14.88 -12.60
C MET A 451 -2.51 14.20 -11.37
N PHE A 452 -3.48 13.31 -11.54
CA PHE A 452 -4.24 12.77 -10.40
C PHE A 452 -3.37 12.03 -9.39
N PRO A 453 -2.36 11.24 -9.79
CA PRO A 453 -1.46 10.61 -8.83
C PRO A 453 -0.64 11.64 -8.02
N VAL A 454 -0.33 12.82 -8.59
CA VAL A 454 0.34 13.92 -7.86
C VAL A 454 -0.61 14.53 -6.83
N LEU A 455 -1.88 14.74 -7.18
CA LEU A 455 -2.91 15.23 -6.26
C LEU A 455 -3.15 14.26 -5.10
N PHE A 456 -2.94 12.97 -5.33
CA PHE A 456 -2.91 11.95 -4.28
C PHE A 456 -1.61 12.03 -3.45
N ALA A 457 -0.46 12.21 -4.08
CA ALA A 457 0.83 12.28 -3.37
C ALA A 457 0.89 13.43 -2.35
N ILE A 458 0.34 14.62 -2.68
CA ILE A 458 0.37 15.80 -1.80
C ILE A 458 -0.11 15.50 -0.37
N PRO A 459 -1.37 15.07 -0.17
CA PRO A 459 -1.86 14.76 1.16
C PRO A 459 -1.18 13.55 1.79
N ARG A 460 -0.79 12.57 0.98
CA ARG A 460 -0.20 11.32 1.47
C ARG A 460 1.16 11.52 2.14
N VAL A 461 1.86 12.61 1.84
CA VAL A 461 3.10 12.99 2.54
C VAL A 461 2.90 13.09 4.06
N ALA A 462 1.75 13.55 4.55
CA ALA A 462 1.48 13.59 5.99
C ALA A 462 1.48 12.18 6.62
N GLY A 463 0.79 11.22 6.01
CA GLY A 463 0.79 9.82 6.45
C GLY A 463 2.17 9.17 6.35
N TRP A 464 2.90 9.38 5.24
CA TRP A 464 4.27 8.88 5.09
C TRP A 464 5.21 9.41 6.18
N LEU A 465 5.16 10.71 6.48
CA LEU A 465 5.95 11.33 7.53
C LEU A 465 5.55 10.83 8.92
N ALA A 466 4.26 10.62 9.18
CA ALA A 466 3.78 10.04 10.43
C ALA A 466 4.34 8.62 10.64
N HIS A 467 4.23 7.76 9.62
CA HIS A 467 4.73 6.38 9.69
C HIS A 467 6.26 6.31 9.75
N TRP A 468 6.95 7.24 9.12
CA TRP A 468 8.40 7.39 9.24
C TRP A 468 8.82 7.82 10.64
N LYS A 469 8.21 8.87 11.19
CA LYS A 469 8.48 9.33 12.55
C LYS A 469 8.18 8.23 13.58
N GLU A 470 7.04 7.54 13.44
CA GLU A 470 6.71 6.39 14.29
C GLU A 470 7.77 5.28 14.21
N SER A 471 8.33 5.01 13.03
CA SER A 471 9.40 4.02 12.87
C SER A 471 10.75 4.42 13.48
N LEU A 472 11.01 5.72 13.63
CA LEU A 472 12.22 6.22 14.30
C LEU A 472 12.09 6.19 15.83
N GLU A 473 10.87 6.37 16.34
CA GLU A 473 10.54 6.37 17.77
C GLU A 473 10.30 4.94 18.33
N ASP A 474 10.08 3.97 17.44
CA ASP A 474 9.87 2.57 17.80
C ASP A 474 11.19 1.86 18.15
N LYS A 475 11.28 1.35 19.38
CA LYS A 475 12.46 0.63 19.91
C LYS A 475 12.68 -0.74 19.26
N GLU A 476 11.64 -1.33 18.67
CA GLU A 476 11.75 -2.61 17.95
C GLU A 476 12.18 -2.41 16.49
N SER A 477 12.14 -1.18 15.99
CA SER A 477 12.47 -0.83 14.62
C SER A 477 13.93 -1.17 14.29
N LYS A 478 14.10 -1.87 13.15
CA LYS A 478 15.38 -2.27 12.57
C LYS A 478 15.28 -2.15 11.06
N ILE A 479 16.42 -2.25 10.38
CA ILE A 479 16.45 -2.33 8.92
C ILE A 479 15.54 -3.46 8.41
N TRP A 480 14.65 -3.13 7.48
CA TRP A 480 13.77 -4.10 6.82
C TRP A 480 14.59 -4.92 5.82
N ARG A 481 14.79 -6.20 6.13
CA ARG A 481 15.61 -7.12 5.33
C ARG A 481 14.90 -8.47 5.14
N PRO A 482 13.91 -8.56 4.24
CA PRO A 482 13.16 -9.79 4.01
C PRO A 482 14.06 -10.91 3.46
N ARG A 483 13.58 -12.16 3.59
CA ARG A 483 14.20 -13.35 3.01
C ARG A 483 13.46 -13.75 1.73
N GLN A 484 14.08 -14.63 0.96
CA GLN A 484 13.49 -15.29 -0.20
C GLN A 484 13.57 -16.81 -0.06
N VAL A 485 12.75 -17.53 -0.83
CA VAL A 485 12.90 -18.97 -1.07
C VAL A 485 13.63 -19.14 -2.39
N TYR A 486 14.84 -19.70 -2.37
CA TYR A 486 15.66 -19.84 -3.58
C TYR A 486 15.26 -21.10 -4.36
N VAL A 487 14.61 -20.91 -5.50
CA VAL A 487 14.15 -21.99 -6.40
C VAL A 487 14.95 -22.06 -7.71
N GLY A 488 16.10 -21.37 -7.77
CA GLY A 488 17.00 -21.40 -8.92
C GLY A 488 17.88 -22.64 -8.99
N GLU A 489 18.75 -22.71 -9.99
CA GLU A 489 19.76 -23.77 -10.14
C GLU A 489 20.63 -23.89 -8.89
N SER A 490 20.99 -25.12 -8.52
CA SER A 490 21.99 -25.31 -7.46
C SER A 490 23.40 -25.00 -7.96
N VAL A 491 24.42 -25.36 -7.18
CA VAL A 491 25.82 -25.15 -7.50
C VAL A 491 26.13 -25.70 -8.90
N ARG A 492 26.64 -24.84 -9.78
CA ARG A 492 27.07 -25.17 -11.13
C ARG A 492 28.42 -24.57 -11.44
N SER A 493 29.22 -25.28 -12.21
CA SER A 493 30.55 -24.80 -12.61
C SER A 493 30.44 -23.65 -13.60
N TYR A 494 31.34 -22.68 -13.47
CA TYR A 494 31.47 -21.60 -14.44
C TYR A 494 32.04 -22.13 -15.75
N ILE A 495 31.36 -21.84 -16.86
CA ILE A 495 31.83 -22.14 -18.21
C ILE A 495 32.41 -20.85 -18.81
N PRO A 496 33.70 -20.83 -19.19
CA PRO A 496 34.32 -19.70 -19.89
C PRO A 496 33.51 -19.27 -21.11
N LEU A 497 33.54 -17.98 -21.45
CA LEU A 497 32.65 -17.37 -22.45
C LEU A 497 32.68 -18.11 -23.78
N GLU A 498 33.87 -18.46 -24.25
CA GLU A 498 34.16 -19.15 -25.50
C GLU A 498 33.68 -20.62 -25.55
N HIS A 499 33.36 -21.19 -24.39
CA HIS A 499 32.89 -22.57 -24.24
C HIS A 499 31.38 -22.68 -23.98
N ARG A 500 30.64 -21.56 -24.01
CA ARG A 500 29.19 -21.55 -23.77
C ARG A 500 28.43 -21.90 -25.03
N GLU A 501 27.69 -23.00 -25.00
CA GLU A 501 26.67 -23.28 -26.01
C GLU A 501 25.45 -22.38 -25.75
N GLY A 502 25.04 -21.60 -26.75
CA GLY A 502 23.90 -20.70 -26.67
C GLY A 502 22.59 -21.46 -26.44
N LYS A 503 22.20 -21.66 -25.18
CA LYS A 503 20.88 -22.21 -24.84
C LYS A 503 19.82 -21.13 -25.05
N GLY A 504 19.20 -21.15 -26.23
CA GLY A 504 18.10 -20.26 -26.60
C GLY A 504 16.83 -20.54 -25.79
N LYS A 505 16.66 -19.83 -24.66
CA LYS A 505 15.38 -19.52 -23.98
C LYS A 505 15.47 -18.26 -23.09
N GLY A 506 16.51 -17.44 -23.24
CA GLY A 506 16.61 -16.14 -22.56
C GLY A 506 15.97 -15.03 -23.38
N ASP A 507 15.54 -13.95 -22.73
CA ASP A 507 15.13 -12.74 -23.43
C ASP A 507 16.28 -12.28 -24.34
N ASP A 508 16.01 -12.25 -25.64
CA ASP A 508 16.98 -11.84 -26.64
C ASP A 508 17.22 -10.32 -26.53
N VAL A 509 18.22 -9.95 -25.72
CA VAL A 509 18.62 -8.56 -25.50
C VAL A 509 19.12 -7.86 -26.77
N SER A 510 19.42 -8.60 -27.84
CA SER A 510 19.74 -7.99 -29.13
C SER A 510 18.54 -7.29 -29.76
N LYS A 511 17.29 -7.64 -29.39
CA LYS A 511 16.08 -6.95 -29.88
C LYS A 511 15.93 -5.51 -29.36
N VAL A 512 16.74 -5.11 -28.38
CA VAL A 512 16.74 -3.71 -27.89
C VAL A 512 17.37 -2.77 -28.92
N SER A 513 18.26 -3.25 -29.79
CA SER A 513 18.82 -2.41 -30.88
C SER A 513 17.80 -2.04 -31.95
N ASP A 514 16.63 -2.67 -31.99
CA ASP A 514 15.53 -2.26 -32.88
C ASP A 514 14.78 -1.04 -32.32
N ILE A 515 15.04 -0.64 -31.07
CA ILE A 515 14.43 0.51 -30.38
C ILE A 515 15.37 1.74 -30.42
N ILE A 516 16.29 1.80 -31.40
CA ILE A 516 17.31 2.86 -31.46
C ILE A 516 16.68 4.25 -31.78
N PHE A 517 16.95 5.17 -30.85
CA PHE A 517 16.90 6.64 -30.91
C PHE A 517 15.68 7.29 -31.60
N ARG A 518 14.59 7.41 -30.85
CA ARG A 518 13.73 8.60 -30.94
C ARG A 518 14.13 9.54 -29.80
N PHE A 519 15.13 10.39 -30.04
CA PHE A 519 15.43 11.52 -29.16
C PHE A 519 14.40 12.62 -29.36
#